data_AF-S2ST96-F1
#
_entry.id   AF-S2ST96-F1
#
_cell.length_a   1.000
_cell.length_b   1.000
_cell.length_c   1.000
_cell.angle_alpha   90.00
_cell.angle_beta   90.00
_cell.angle_gamma   90.00
#
_symmetry.space_group_name_H-M   'P 1'
#
loop_
_entity.id
_entity.type
_entity.pdbx_description
1 polymer ?
#
loop_
_entity_poly.entity_id
_entity_poly.type
_entity_poly.pdbx_seq_one_letter_code
_entity_poly.pdbx_strand_id
1 'polypeptide(L)'
;MVVTGTFGDIKEDATYTFTGHVVDHPKYGQQFQADNYHADQPTNKSGLVDYLSSDKFPGIGPKTATKIIDHLGMDAIDKILDDPKVLAGLGMTAAKRDMLATNLKSNQGMERVIIGLNDYGFTSNMAGRIYQQYQNDALDVIKHNPYQLINDIDGIGFTRADQIAAKLAIAPTSQLRLGGAVMDTLQRLTDGEGDTYVTLKSLVTQTLDLLERARSVAVSPDAVGQAIVTLAKDNALIAEGDRIFPKRLYDAEWQIGRQLKGLAEADATATEPELAEIEKTLAAVEADTGIAYDATQRKAIVTALQSPIFLLTGGPGTGKTTVTDGIVRTYARLHDLSLDLDQYTTDEPFPIMLAAPTGRAAKRISETTQLPASTIHRLLGLGVDTQEFAPNELPNGLLIIDEM
;
A
#
# COMPACT_ATOMS: atom_id res chain seq x y z
N MET A 1 17.25 31.03 -19.48
CA MET A 1 17.08 29.63 -19.91
C MET A 1 15.89 29.08 -19.12
N VAL A 2 14.86 28.56 -19.79
CA VAL A 2 13.67 27.99 -19.11
C VAL A 2 13.94 26.52 -18.86
N VAL A 3 13.75 26.06 -17.63
CA VAL A 3 13.95 24.67 -17.21
C VAL A 3 12.59 23.98 -17.17
N THR A 4 12.47 22.81 -17.79
CA THR A 4 11.21 22.03 -17.89
C THR A 4 11.42 20.62 -17.34
N GLY A 5 10.43 20.05 -16.67
CA GLY A 5 10.54 18.74 -16.02
C GLY A 5 9.43 18.52 -14.98
N THR A 6 9.43 17.35 -14.36
CA THR A 6 8.53 17.05 -13.23
C THR A 6 9.24 17.42 -11.93
N PHE A 7 8.77 18.46 -11.26
CA PHE A 7 9.33 18.94 -10.01
C PHE A 7 8.32 18.74 -8.88
N GLY A 8 8.81 18.51 -7.66
CA GLY A 8 8.00 18.71 -6.46
C GLY A 8 7.79 20.19 -6.17
N ASP A 9 7.34 20.54 -4.97
CA ASP A 9 7.18 21.95 -4.55
C ASP A 9 8.52 22.69 -4.59
N ILE A 10 8.73 23.50 -5.63
CA ILE A 10 9.88 24.38 -5.75
C ILE A 10 9.64 25.60 -4.85
N LYS A 11 10.47 25.74 -3.81
CA LYS A 11 10.50 26.95 -2.97
C LYS A 11 11.15 28.10 -3.75
N GLU A 12 10.45 29.23 -3.81
CA GLU A 12 11.01 30.51 -4.28
C GLU A 12 12.22 30.91 -3.42
N ASP A 13 13.21 31.58 -4.02
CA ASP A 13 14.48 32.01 -3.39
C ASP A 13 15.44 30.91 -2.91
N ALA A 14 15.24 29.65 -3.31
CA ALA A 14 16.21 28.57 -3.07
C ALA A 14 17.11 28.30 -4.30
N THR A 15 18.37 27.93 -4.06
CA THR A 15 19.30 27.54 -5.12
C THR A 15 19.13 26.06 -5.44
N TYR A 16 18.99 25.74 -6.72
CA TYR A 16 18.87 24.38 -7.21
C TYR A 16 19.87 24.13 -8.32
N THR A 17 20.44 22.93 -8.31
CA THR A 17 21.24 22.41 -9.42
C THR A 17 20.42 21.38 -10.19
N PHE A 18 20.25 21.63 -11.49
CA PHE A 18 19.49 20.79 -12.42
C PHE A 18 20.43 20.04 -13.36
N THR A 19 20.18 18.76 -13.58
CA THR A 19 20.92 17.94 -14.56
C THR A 19 19.98 17.45 -15.64
N GLY A 20 20.38 17.57 -16.89
CA GLY A 20 19.56 17.20 -18.04
C GLY A 20 20.18 17.67 -19.35
N HIS A 21 19.35 17.87 -20.37
CA HIS A 21 19.79 18.19 -21.72
C HIS A 21 19.00 19.35 -22.34
N VAL A 22 19.63 20.06 -23.27
CA VAL A 22 18.99 21.18 -23.99
C VAL A 22 18.13 20.61 -25.12
N VAL A 23 16.88 21.03 -25.19
CA VAL A 23 15.91 20.65 -26.23
C VAL A 23 15.33 21.91 -26.88
N ASP A 24 15.07 21.85 -28.17
CA ASP A 24 14.53 22.97 -28.93
C ASP A 24 13.02 22.78 -29.14
N HIS A 25 12.20 23.58 -28.45
CA HIS A 25 10.75 23.44 -28.50
C HIS A 25 10.15 24.26 -29.66
N PRO A 26 9.28 23.69 -30.53
CA PRO A 26 8.81 24.33 -31.78
C PRO A 26 8.16 25.72 -31.61
N LYS A 27 7.63 26.01 -30.41
CA LYS A 27 6.93 27.26 -30.09
C LYS A 27 7.65 28.18 -29.10
N TYR A 28 8.63 27.66 -28.35
CA TYR A 28 9.23 28.35 -27.20
C TYR A 28 10.77 28.43 -27.25
N GLY A 29 11.40 27.86 -28.29
CA GLY A 29 12.86 27.87 -28.48
C GLY A 29 13.60 26.94 -27.52
N GLN A 30 14.89 27.20 -27.33
CA GLN A 30 15.76 26.38 -26.46
C GLN A 30 15.31 26.38 -25.00
N GLN A 31 15.01 25.19 -24.51
CA GLN A 31 14.68 24.87 -23.12
C GLN A 31 15.66 23.84 -22.58
N PHE A 32 15.84 23.81 -21.26
CA PHE A 32 16.64 22.78 -20.59
C PHE A 32 15.69 21.78 -19.95
N GLN A 33 15.58 20.59 -20.53
CA GLN A 33 14.76 19.53 -19.97
C GLN A 33 15.55 18.82 -18.87
N ALA A 34 15.11 19.03 -17.63
CA ALA A 34 15.74 18.47 -16.45
C ALA A 34 15.28 17.02 -16.25
N ASP A 35 16.25 16.11 -16.26
CA ASP A 35 16.05 14.70 -15.90
C ASP A 35 16.09 14.51 -14.37
N ASN A 36 16.77 15.42 -13.66
CA ASN A 36 16.90 15.40 -12.20
C ASN A 36 17.23 16.81 -11.63
N TYR A 37 16.95 17.03 -10.34
CA TYR A 37 17.27 18.28 -9.65
C TYR A 37 17.59 18.04 -8.16
N HIS A 38 18.41 18.90 -7.56
CA HIS A 38 18.62 18.94 -6.12
C HIS A 38 18.75 20.38 -5.60
N ALA A 39 18.35 20.61 -4.35
CA ALA A 39 18.54 21.89 -3.68
C ALA A 39 19.96 21.97 -3.08
N ASP A 40 20.62 23.12 -3.22
CA ASP A 40 22.01 23.36 -2.81
C ASP A 40 22.16 23.85 -1.35
N GLN A 41 21.16 23.66 -0.50
CA GLN A 41 21.28 24.05 0.92
C GLN A 41 21.96 22.97 1.78
N PRO A 42 22.76 23.37 2.79
CA PRO A 42 23.19 22.43 3.82
C PRO A 42 21.97 21.90 4.56
N THR A 43 21.65 20.63 4.30
CA THR A 43 20.43 19.92 4.71
C THR A 43 20.14 19.98 6.21
N ASN A 44 21.17 20.06 7.05
CA ASN A 44 20.99 19.97 8.48
C ASN A 44 20.25 21.19 9.06
N LYS A 45 20.43 22.40 8.50
CA LYS A 45 19.76 23.61 9.01
C LYS A 45 18.28 23.63 8.63
N SER A 46 17.95 23.28 7.38
CA SER A 46 16.55 23.19 6.93
C SER A 46 15.82 22.07 7.67
N GLY A 47 16.45 20.90 7.84
CA GLY A 47 15.85 19.76 8.54
C GLY A 47 15.48 20.07 9.99
N LEU A 48 16.33 20.83 10.70
CA LEU A 48 16.05 21.31 12.06
C LEU A 48 14.88 22.30 12.10
N VAL A 49 14.79 23.21 11.12
CA VAL A 49 13.68 24.16 11.02
C VAL A 49 12.37 23.42 10.73
N ASP A 50 12.37 22.52 9.76
CA ASP A 50 11.18 21.76 9.36
C ASP A 50 10.68 20.89 10.52
N TYR A 51 11.58 20.23 11.27
CA TYR A 51 11.24 19.47 12.47
C TYR A 51 10.59 20.32 13.56
N LEU A 52 11.23 21.44 13.95
CA LEU A 52 10.71 22.33 14.99
C LEU A 52 9.41 23.04 14.58
N SER A 53 9.15 23.15 13.28
CA SER A 53 7.91 23.74 12.75
C SER A 53 6.79 22.74 12.43
N SER A 54 7.01 21.45 12.71
CA SER A 54 6.03 20.39 12.46
C SER A 54 4.85 20.45 13.42
N ASP A 55 3.77 19.73 13.10
CA ASP A 55 2.54 19.67 13.91
C ASP A 55 2.77 19.16 15.34
N LYS A 56 3.93 18.55 15.62
CA LYS A 56 4.39 18.15 16.95
C LYS A 56 4.66 19.31 17.89
N PHE A 57 4.88 20.51 17.37
CA PHE A 57 5.16 21.70 18.17
C PHE A 57 4.13 22.81 17.89
N PRO A 58 2.88 22.66 18.37
CA PRO A 58 1.81 23.61 18.09
C PRO A 58 2.19 25.05 18.45
N GLY A 59 2.16 25.93 17.46
CA GLY A 59 2.48 27.35 17.65
C GLY A 59 3.95 27.71 17.50
N ILE A 60 4.81 26.78 17.06
CA ILE A 60 6.15 27.04 16.52
C ILE A 60 6.05 27.01 14.99
N GLY A 61 6.01 28.19 14.37
CA GLY A 61 6.01 28.28 12.90
C GLY A 61 7.43 28.32 12.33
N PRO A 62 7.59 28.21 10.99
CA PRO A 62 8.89 28.22 10.32
C PRO A 62 9.77 29.41 10.74
N LYS A 63 9.19 30.63 10.84
CA LYS A 63 9.91 31.83 11.27
C LYS A 63 10.47 31.74 12.69
N THR A 64 9.76 31.10 13.61
CA THR A 64 10.21 30.91 14.99
C THR A 64 11.26 29.81 15.05
N ALA A 65 11.05 28.70 14.34
CA ALA A 65 12.02 27.62 14.20
C ALA A 65 13.35 28.14 13.61
N THR A 66 13.32 28.91 12.52
CA THR A 66 14.52 29.53 11.93
C THR A 66 15.26 30.41 12.94
N LYS A 67 14.57 31.23 13.73
CA LYS A 67 15.21 32.06 14.78
C LYS A 67 15.90 31.22 15.85
N ILE A 68 15.29 30.10 16.25
CA ILE A 68 15.89 29.18 17.22
C ILE A 68 17.19 28.61 16.66
N ILE A 69 17.18 28.13 15.41
CA ILE A 69 18.35 27.53 14.78
C ILE A 69 19.43 28.57 14.45
N ASP A 70 19.06 29.77 14.04
CA ASP A 70 20.00 30.88 13.82
C ASP A 70 20.73 31.29 15.10
N HIS A 71 20.03 31.23 16.24
CA HIS A 71 20.60 31.64 17.52
C HIS A 71 21.40 30.54 18.21
N LEU A 72 20.90 29.30 18.19
CA LEU A 72 21.49 28.18 18.94
C LEU A 72 22.43 27.31 18.08
N GLY A 73 22.37 27.46 16.76
CA GLY A 73 23.18 26.72 15.81
C GLY A 73 22.69 25.29 15.60
N MET A 74 23.57 24.43 15.07
CA MET A 74 23.26 23.06 14.68
C MET A 74 22.91 22.16 15.88
N ASP A 75 23.45 22.47 17.06
CA ASP A 75 23.20 21.73 18.31
C ASP A 75 22.01 22.32 19.10
N ALA A 76 21.08 23.01 18.42
CA ALA A 76 19.97 23.70 19.07
C ALA A 76 19.17 22.80 19.99
N ILE A 77 18.90 21.56 19.57
CA ILE A 77 18.08 20.62 20.34
C ILE A 77 18.82 20.15 21.60
N ASP A 78 20.08 19.71 21.47
CA ASP A 78 20.88 19.28 22.64
C ASP A 78 21.00 20.43 23.66
N LYS A 79 21.22 21.66 23.20
CA LYS A 79 21.25 22.86 24.07
C LYS A 79 19.92 23.14 24.78
N ILE A 80 18.79 22.92 24.11
CA ILE A 80 17.46 23.11 24.71
C ILE A 80 17.15 22.01 25.74
N LEU A 81 17.59 20.77 25.48
CA LEU A 81 17.42 19.65 26.40
C LEU A 81 18.30 19.80 27.65
N ASP A 82 19.53 20.29 27.50
CA ASP A 82 20.47 20.54 28.59
C ASP A 82 20.07 21.75 29.45
N ASP A 83 19.68 22.86 28.83
CA ASP A 83 19.16 24.04 29.54
C ASP A 83 18.03 24.72 28.76
N PRO A 84 16.75 24.47 29.11
CA PRO A 84 15.60 25.12 28.47
C PRO A 84 15.61 26.66 28.52
N LYS A 85 16.43 27.26 29.40
CA LYS A 85 16.56 28.72 29.50
C LYS A 85 17.22 29.36 28.27
N VAL A 86 17.94 28.59 27.45
CA VAL A 86 18.52 29.09 26.19
C VAL A 86 17.47 29.61 25.19
N LEU A 87 16.20 29.24 25.38
CA LEU A 87 15.07 29.75 24.59
C LEU A 87 14.61 31.17 25.02
N ALA A 88 15.10 31.68 26.16
CA ALA A 88 14.74 33.01 26.64
C ALA A 88 15.25 34.11 25.68
N GLY A 89 14.41 35.13 25.43
CA GLY A 89 14.79 36.25 24.56
C GLY A 89 14.49 36.06 23.06
N LEU A 90 14.04 34.87 22.63
CA LEU A 90 13.66 34.60 21.23
C LEU A 90 12.24 35.04 20.84
N GLY A 91 11.60 35.89 21.65
CA GLY A 91 10.25 36.40 21.39
C GLY A 91 9.12 35.37 21.56
N MET A 92 9.35 34.32 22.37
CA MET A 92 8.39 33.26 22.67
C MET A 92 7.80 33.42 24.08
N THR A 93 6.51 33.08 24.25
CA THR A 93 5.87 33.05 25.57
C THR A 93 6.46 31.93 26.44
N ALA A 94 6.36 32.06 27.77
CA ALA A 94 6.83 31.01 28.70
C ALA A 94 6.18 29.65 28.40
N ALA A 95 4.85 29.63 28.18
CA ALA A 95 4.11 28.42 27.83
C ALA A 95 4.63 27.73 26.56
N LYS A 96 5.03 28.48 25.53
CA LYS A 96 5.62 27.91 24.29
C LYS A 96 7.00 27.30 24.54
N ARG A 97 7.80 27.91 25.41
CA ARG A 97 9.13 27.41 25.77
C ARG A 97 9.03 26.10 26.56
N ASP A 98 8.12 26.06 27.53
CA ASP A 98 7.87 24.86 28.33
C ASP A 98 7.28 23.73 27.48
N MET A 99 6.34 24.04 26.57
CA MET A 99 5.80 23.08 25.60
C MET A 99 6.89 22.51 24.69
N LEU A 100 7.78 23.36 24.15
CA LEU A 100 8.87 22.93 23.28
C LEU A 100 9.84 22.02 24.04
N ALA A 101 10.29 22.43 25.24
CA ALA A 101 11.22 21.65 26.05
C ALA A 101 10.61 20.30 26.51
N THR A 102 9.33 20.30 26.90
CA THR A 102 8.63 19.08 27.32
C THR A 102 8.45 18.12 26.15
N ASN A 103 8.03 18.60 24.97
CA ASN A 103 7.87 17.75 23.80
C ASN A 103 9.21 17.25 23.25
N LEU A 104 10.28 18.05 23.28
CA LEU A 104 11.61 17.58 22.91
C LEU A 104 12.09 16.48 23.86
N LYS A 105 11.90 16.65 25.17
CA LYS A 105 12.30 15.65 26.18
C LYS A 105 11.52 14.34 26.04
N SER A 106 10.23 14.40 25.75
CA SER A 106 9.38 13.22 25.55
C SER A 106 9.67 12.47 24.24
N ASN A 107 10.35 13.10 23.27
CA ASN A 107 10.64 12.51 21.95
C ASN A 107 12.15 12.25 21.74
N GLN A 108 12.94 12.24 22.81
CA GLN A 108 14.40 12.09 22.74
C GLN A 108 14.80 10.84 21.95
N GLY A 109 15.64 11.00 20.93
CA GLY A 109 16.05 9.95 19.98
C GLY A 109 15.31 10.02 18.64
N MET A 110 14.01 10.35 18.64
CA MET A 110 13.24 10.56 17.42
C MET A 110 13.77 11.75 16.62
N GLU A 111 14.17 12.85 17.28
CA GLU A 111 14.73 14.00 16.58
C GLU A 111 16.00 13.64 15.79
N ARG A 112 16.89 12.83 16.40
CA ARG A 112 18.18 12.46 15.79
C ARG A 112 17.96 11.65 14.54
N VAL A 113 17.00 10.72 14.59
CA VAL A 113 16.60 9.95 13.41
C VAL A 113 16.02 10.85 12.33
N ILE A 114 15.05 11.70 12.66
CA ILE A 114 14.42 12.58 11.67
C ILE A 114 15.42 13.53 11.02
N ILE A 115 16.33 14.11 11.80
CA ILE A 115 17.39 14.99 11.27
C ILE A 115 18.32 14.20 10.35
N GLY A 116 18.77 13.01 10.75
CA GLY A 116 19.61 12.17 9.89
C GLY A 116 18.90 11.74 8.60
N LEU A 117 17.59 11.51 8.64
CA LEU A 117 16.78 11.21 7.46
C LEU A 117 16.66 12.45 6.54
N ASN A 118 16.52 13.65 7.11
CA ASN A 118 16.53 14.90 6.36
C ASN A 118 17.89 15.18 5.71
N ASP A 119 19.01 14.74 6.31
CA ASP A 119 20.35 14.83 5.70
C ASP A 119 20.51 13.92 4.48
N TYR A 120 19.81 12.77 4.47
CA TYR A 120 19.61 11.96 3.27
C TYR A 120 18.63 12.59 2.27
N GLY A 121 17.96 13.67 2.65
CA GLY A 121 17.09 14.51 1.84
C GLY A 121 15.60 14.17 1.94
N PHE A 122 15.19 13.29 2.85
CA PHE A 122 13.78 12.95 3.02
C PHE A 122 12.98 14.16 3.53
N THR A 123 11.72 14.27 3.13
CA THR A 123 10.79 15.26 3.69
C THR A 123 10.35 14.83 5.09
N SER A 124 9.89 15.76 5.93
CA SER A 124 9.42 15.44 7.29
C SER A 124 8.33 14.37 7.32
N ASN A 125 7.42 14.35 6.34
CA ASN A 125 6.39 13.32 6.23
C ASN A 125 6.99 11.95 5.93
N MET A 126 7.93 11.87 4.98
CA MET A 126 8.61 10.62 4.65
C MET A 126 9.50 10.14 5.80
N ALA A 127 10.23 11.04 6.45
CA ALA A 127 11.02 10.73 7.63
C ALA A 127 10.15 10.19 8.78
N GLY A 128 8.94 10.74 8.95
CA GLY A 128 7.94 10.21 9.88
C GLY A 128 7.53 8.77 9.59
N ARG A 129 7.27 8.43 8.31
CA ARG A 129 6.94 7.06 7.89
C ARG A 129 8.10 6.08 8.10
N ILE A 130 9.31 6.48 7.75
CA ILE A 130 10.52 5.67 7.98
C ILE A 130 10.74 5.45 9.48
N TYR A 131 10.57 6.48 10.30
CA TYR A 131 10.67 6.35 11.75
C TYR A 131 9.57 5.46 12.34
N GLN A 132 8.33 5.53 11.84
CA GLN A 132 7.27 4.63 12.29
C GLN A 132 7.64 3.16 12.07
N GLN A 133 8.29 2.86 10.93
CA GLN A 133 8.70 1.50 10.58
C GLN A 133 9.90 1.00 11.39
N TYR A 134 10.97 1.79 11.49
CA TYR A 134 12.24 1.33 12.07
C TYR A 134 12.61 1.95 13.41
N GLN A 135 11.82 2.91 13.89
CA GLN A 135 12.06 3.64 15.13
C GLN A 135 13.50 4.18 15.20
N ASN A 136 14.21 3.92 16.30
CA ASN A 136 15.57 4.39 16.52
C ASN A 136 16.62 3.73 15.60
N ASP A 137 16.28 2.61 14.95
CA ASP A 137 17.22 1.85 14.10
C ASP A 137 17.25 2.36 12.65
N ALA A 138 16.38 3.29 12.27
CA ALA A 138 16.21 3.73 10.88
C ALA A 138 17.52 4.16 10.20
N LEU A 139 18.34 4.96 10.89
CA LEU A 139 19.61 5.42 10.33
C LEU A 139 20.60 4.28 10.13
N ASP A 140 20.58 3.29 11.02
CA ASP A 140 21.50 2.15 10.94
C ASP A 140 21.04 1.17 9.87
N VAL A 141 19.73 0.93 9.71
CA VAL A 141 19.17 0.21 8.58
C VAL A 141 19.63 0.83 7.25
N ILE A 142 19.52 2.16 7.12
CA ILE A 142 19.92 2.86 5.89
C ILE A 142 21.43 2.78 5.64
N LYS A 143 22.26 2.89 6.68
CA LYS A 143 23.72 2.76 6.54
C LYS A 143 24.13 1.35 6.08
N HIS A 144 23.46 0.32 6.57
CA HIS A 144 23.78 -1.08 6.21
C HIS A 144 23.22 -1.44 4.84
N ASN A 145 21.96 -1.10 4.56
CA ASN A 145 21.31 -1.39 3.30
C ASN A 145 20.23 -0.34 2.96
N PRO A 146 20.56 0.74 2.22
CA PRO A 146 19.59 1.77 1.87
C PRO A 146 18.49 1.27 0.92
N TYR A 147 18.71 0.14 0.23
CA TYR A 147 17.72 -0.47 -0.67
C TYR A 147 16.62 -1.22 0.06
N GLN A 148 16.77 -1.48 1.37
CA GLN A 148 15.70 -2.06 2.18
C GLN A 148 14.45 -1.16 2.21
N LEU A 149 14.65 0.16 2.11
CA LEU A 149 13.55 1.14 2.06
C LEU A 149 12.57 0.90 0.90
N ILE A 150 13.02 0.26 -0.19
CA ILE A 150 12.17 -0.03 -1.36
C ILE A 150 11.04 -0.99 -0.97
N ASN A 151 11.33 -1.98 -0.13
CA ASN A 151 10.36 -3.00 0.27
C ASN A 151 9.46 -2.53 1.42
N ASP A 152 10.02 -1.74 2.33
CA ASP A 152 9.40 -1.49 3.63
C ASP A 152 8.64 -0.16 3.67
N ILE A 153 8.88 0.77 2.72
CA ILE A 153 8.33 2.13 2.75
C ILE A 153 7.74 2.51 1.38
N ASP A 154 6.40 2.59 1.30
CA ASP A 154 5.76 2.97 0.03
C ASP A 154 6.18 4.35 -0.46
N GLY A 155 6.42 4.46 -1.76
CA GLY A 155 6.83 5.70 -2.41
C GLY A 155 8.33 5.94 -2.42
N ILE A 156 9.15 5.02 -1.90
CA ILE A 156 10.61 5.03 -2.08
C ILE A 156 10.98 4.00 -3.15
N GLY A 157 11.30 4.47 -4.36
CA GLY A 157 11.81 3.61 -5.43
C GLY A 157 13.35 3.55 -5.48
N PHE A 158 13.87 2.70 -6.37
CA PHE A 158 15.31 2.46 -6.55
C PHE A 158 16.12 3.74 -6.72
N THR A 159 15.69 4.67 -7.58
CA THR A 159 16.42 5.92 -7.85
C THR A 159 16.72 6.68 -6.56
N ARG A 160 15.77 6.72 -5.63
CA ARG A 160 15.94 7.44 -4.37
C ARG A 160 16.89 6.71 -3.42
N ALA A 161 16.74 5.39 -3.29
CA ALA A 161 17.66 4.56 -2.52
C ALA A 161 19.09 4.62 -3.08
N ASP A 162 19.24 4.65 -4.41
CA ASP A 162 20.54 4.67 -5.09
C ASP A 162 21.29 6.00 -4.90
N GLN A 163 20.57 7.12 -4.77
CA GLN A 163 21.15 8.42 -4.40
C GLN A 163 21.76 8.38 -2.98
N ILE A 164 21.07 7.74 -2.04
CA ILE A 164 21.55 7.58 -0.66
C ILE A 164 22.75 6.63 -0.65
N ALA A 165 22.65 5.51 -1.37
CA ALA A 165 23.74 4.56 -1.53
C ALA A 165 25.01 5.21 -2.11
N ALA A 166 24.87 6.14 -3.07
CA ALA A 166 26.00 6.89 -3.61
C ALA A 166 26.66 7.80 -2.55
N LYS A 167 25.87 8.50 -1.71
CA LYS A 167 26.39 9.28 -0.58
C LYS A 167 27.11 8.40 0.45
N LEU A 168 26.65 7.16 0.64
CA LEU A 168 27.27 6.15 1.49
C LEU A 168 28.46 5.43 0.83
N ALA A 169 28.88 5.87 -0.36
CA ALA A 169 29.98 5.28 -1.13
C ALA A 169 29.79 3.77 -1.45
N ILE A 170 28.54 3.30 -1.56
CA ILE A 170 28.24 1.94 -2.02
C ILE A 170 28.61 1.81 -3.50
N ALA A 171 29.46 0.83 -3.81
CA ALA A 171 29.97 0.60 -5.16
C ALA A 171 28.84 0.34 -6.19
N PRO A 172 28.99 0.80 -7.45
CA PRO A 172 27.99 0.56 -8.51
C PRO A 172 27.70 -0.92 -8.79
N THR A 173 28.66 -1.80 -8.50
CA THR A 173 28.58 -3.26 -8.69
C THR A 173 28.26 -4.02 -7.39
N SER A 174 27.96 -3.31 -6.29
CA SER A 174 27.62 -3.92 -5.01
C SER A 174 26.40 -4.83 -5.14
N GLN A 175 26.46 -6.02 -4.52
CA GLN A 175 25.32 -6.94 -4.48
C GLN A 175 24.09 -6.31 -3.81
N LEU A 176 24.27 -5.41 -2.84
CA LEU A 176 23.16 -4.66 -2.23
C LEU A 176 22.42 -3.82 -3.27
N ARG A 177 23.17 -3.13 -4.14
CA ARG A 177 22.61 -2.30 -5.22
C ARG A 177 21.91 -3.14 -6.28
N LEU A 178 22.56 -4.22 -6.71
CA LEU A 178 21.98 -5.12 -7.71
C LEU A 178 20.70 -5.76 -7.19
N GLY A 179 20.71 -6.25 -5.95
CA GLY A 179 19.52 -6.82 -5.30
C GLY A 179 18.39 -5.80 -5.16
N GLY A 180 18.71 -4.56 -4.74
CA GLY A 180 17.74 -3.47 -4.68
C GLY A 180 17.10 -3.16 -6.03
N ALA A 181 17.88 -3.11 -7.10
CA ALA A 181 17.37 -2.89 -8.46
C ALA A 181 16.50 -4.04 -8.97
N VAL A 182 16.88 -5.29 -8.67
CA VAL A 182 16.07 -6.48 -8.99
C VAL A 182 14.72 -6.39 -8.30
N MET A 183 14.68 -6.11 -7.00
CA MET A 183 13.42 -6.04 -6.24
C MET A 183 12.53 -4.90 -6.71
N ASP A 184 13.08 -3.71 -6.96
CA ASP A 184 12.32 -2.56 -7.51
C ASP A 184 11.75 -2.87 -8.89
N THR A 185 12.56 -3.46 -9.77
CA THR A 185 12.12 -3.85 -11.12
C THR A 185 11.01 -4.89 -11.03
N LEU A 186 11.19 -5.90 -10.17
CA LEU A 186 10.22 -6.96 -9.95
C LEU A 186 8.89 -6.40 -9.43
N GLN A 187 8.92 -5.56 -8.39
CA GLN A 187 7.73 -4.91 -7.84
C GLN A 187 7.04 -4.01 -8.85
N ARG A 188 7.80 -3.22 -9.62
CA ARG A 188 7.23 -2.36 -10.66
C ARG A 188 6.49 -3.16 -11.72
N LEU A 189 7.04 -4.30 -12.14
CA LEU A 189 6.40 -5.16 -13.14
C LEU A 189 5.19 -5.88 -12.58
N THR A 190 5.23 -6.33 -11.31
CA THR A 190 4.08 -7.01 -10.72
C THR A 190 2.98 -6.04 -10.29
N ASP A 191 3.29 -5.08 -9.44
CA ASP A 191 2.29 -4.17 -8.84
C ASP A 191 1.82 -3.10 -9.83
N GLY A 192 2.67 -2.72 -10.78
CA GLY A 192 2.34 -1.72 -11.79
C GLY A 192 1.55 -2.27 -12.97
N GLU A 193 1.85 -3.49 -13.43
CA GLU A 193 1.22 -4.08 -14.63
C GLU A 193 0.17 -5.16 -14.31
N GLY A 194 0.13 -5.65 -13.05
CA GLY A 194 -0.85 -6.63 -12.57
C GLY A 194 -0.38 -8.09 -12.67
N ASP A 195 0.86 -8.34 -13.10
CA ASP A 195 1.43 -9.68 -13.15
C ASP A 195 1.75 -10.24 -11.75
N THR A 196 1.60 -11.54 -11.53
CA THR A 196 2.00 -12.19 -10.27
C THR A 196 3.47 -12.66 -10.27
N TYR A 197 4.04 -12.80 -11.47
CA TYR A 197 5.44 -13.16 -11.72
C TYR A 197 5.95 -12.54 -13.00
N VAL A 198 7.26 -12.51 -13.16
CA VAL A 198 7.92 -12.09 -14.40
C VAL A 198 8.86 -13.17 -14.90
N THR A 199 9.20 -13.12 -16.18
CA THR A 199 10.23 -14.02 -16.73
C THR A 199 11.62 -13.54 -16.36
N LEU A 200 12.58 -14.47 -16.14
CA LEU A 200 13.96 -14.14 -15.79
C LEU A 200 14.59 -13.21 -16.83
N LYS A 201 14.35 -13.48 -18.11
CA LYS A 201 14.87 -12.66 -19.21
C LYS A 201 14.35 -11.22 -19.15
N SER A 202 13.05 -11.03 -18.92
CA SER A 202 12.45 -9.70 -18.82
C SER A 202 13.02 -8.94 -17.62
N LEU A 203 13.07 -9.60 -16.46
CA LEU A 203 13.61 -9.02 -15.23
C LEU A 203 15.06 -8.56 -15.39
N VAL A 204 15.94 -9.44 -15.88
CA VAL A 204 17.35 -9.12 -16.08
C VAL A 204 17.52 -7.94 -17.05
N THR A 205 16.82 -7.95 -18.17
CA THR A 205 16.93 -6.89 -19.19
C THR A 205 16.52 -5.53 -18.62
N GLN A 206 15.38 -5.47 -17.93
CA GLN A 206 14.88 -4.21 -17.37
C GLN A 206 15.69 -3.73 -16.17
N THR A 207 16.22 -4.64 -15.36
CA THR A 207 17.09 -4.29 -14.25
C THR A 207 18.42 -3.72 -14.75
N LEU A 208 18.99 -4.26 -15.83
CA LEU A 208 20.19 -3.70 -16.46
C LEU A 208 19.94 -2.27 -16.94
N ASP A 209 18.85 -2.05 -17.69
CA ASP A 209 18.48 -0.71 -18.16
C ASP A 209 18.34 0.29 -17.01
N LEU A 210 17.72 -0.11 -15.90
CA LEU A 210 17.58 0.73 -14.71
C LEU A 210 18.94 1.06 -14.07
N LEU A 211 19.78 0.06 -13.86
CA LEU A 211 21.09 0.20 -13.23
C LEU A 211 22.02 1.10 -14.04
N GLU A 212 22.03 0.94 -15.35
CA GLU A 212 22.88 1.68 -16.29
C GLU A 212 22.39 3.13 -16.44
N ARG A 213 21.08 3.37 -16.52
CA ARG A 213 20.55 4.75 -16.53
C ARG A 213 20.84 5.51 -15.24
N ALA A 214 20.81 4.82 -14.09
CA ALA A 214 20.97 5.47 -12.80
C ALA A 214 22.40 5.97 -12.53
N ARG A 215 23.44 5.28 -13.02
CA ARG A 215 24.85 5.66 -12.74
C ARG A 215 25.76 5.72 -13.98
N SER A 216 25.26 5.43 -15.17
CA SER A 216 26.05 5.37 -16.42
C SER A 216 27.24 4.40 -16.34
N VAL A 217 27.07 3.29 -15.60
CA VAL A 217 28.07 2.23 -15.45
C VAL A 217 27.49 0.94 -15.99
N ALA A 218 28.20 0.32 -16.94
CA ALA A 218 27.81 -0.97 -17.50
C ALA A 218 27.82 -2.06 -16.42
N VAL A 219 26.77 -2.90 -16.42
CA VAL A 219 26.62 -4.02 -15.50
C VAL A 219 26.49 -5.31 -16.30
N SER A 220 27.13 -6.39 -15.87
CA SER A 220 26.99 -7.67 -16.57
C SER A 220 25.66 -8.35 -16.22
N PRO A 221 25.01 -9.02 -17.20
CA PRO A 221 23.83 -9.85 -16.93
C PRO A 221 24.08 -10.91 -15.86
N ASP A 222 25.28 -11.50 -15.83
CA ASP A 222 25.68 -12.50 -14.83
C ASP A 222 25.67 -11.95 -13.41
N ALA A 223 26.05 -10.68 -13.21
CA ALA A 223 26.01 -10.05 -11.89
C ALA A 223 24.58 -9.86 -11.39
N VAL A 224 23.64 -9.53 -12.29
CA VAL A 224 22.21 -9.45 -11.99
C VAL A 224 21.65 -10.84 -11.69
N GLY A 225 22.02 -11.85 -12.49
CA GLY A 225 21.65 -13.24 -12.23
C GLY A 225 22.12 -13.73 -10.86
N GLN A 226 23.36 -13.40 -10.47
CA GLN A 226 23.87 -13.73 -9.14
C GLN A 226 23.13 -13.00 -8.01
N ALA A 227 22.68 -11.77 -8.23
CA ALA A 227 21.85 -11.04 -7.28
C ALA A 227 20.48 -11.72 -7.11
N ILE A 228 19.83 -12.15 -8.21
CA ILE A 228 18.58 -12.91 -8.17
C ILE A 228 18.76 -14.22 -7.37
N VAL A 229 19.84 -14.96 -7.61
CA VAL A 229 20.14 -16.19 -6.87
C VAL A 229 20.34 -15.92 -5.37
N THR A 230 20.98 -14.80 -5.03
CA THR A 230 21.20 -14.40 -3.64
C THR A 230 19.88 -14.05 -2.96
N LEU A 231 19.04 -13.24 -3.61
CA LEU A 231 17.70 -12.89 -3.12
C LEU A 231 16.79 -14.12 -2.96
N ALA A 232 16.91 -15.11 -3.85
CA ALA A 232 16.18 -16.37 -3.73
C ALA A 232 16.62 -17.18 -2.50
N LYS A 233 17.94 -17.23 -2.22
CA LYS A 233 18.48 -17.88 -1.02
C LYS A 233 18.03 -17.19 0.27
N ASP A 234 17.96 -15.87 0.22
CA ASP A 234 17.48 -15.04 1.33
C ASP A 234 15.94 -15.01 1.43
N ASN A 235 15.25 -15.76 0.57
CA ASN A 235 13.79 -15.91 0.53
C ASN A 235 13.04 -14.58 0.29
N ALA A 236 13.70 -13.58 -0.30
CA ALA A 236 13.10 -12.30 -0.68
C ALA A 236 12.24 -12.43 -1.97
N LEU A 237 12.59 -13.39 -2.82
CA LEU A 237 11.85 -13.76 -4.03
C LEU A 237 11.85 -15.28 -4.20
N ILE A 238 10.97 -15.79 -5.05
CA ILE A 238 10.89 -17.21 -5.41
C ILE A 238 11.19 -17.36 -6.90
N ALA A 239 12.00 -18.35 -7.25
CA ALA A 239 12.32 -18.70 -8.63
C ALA A 239 11.83 -20.12 -8.95
N GLU A 240 10.90 -20.23 -9.90
CA GLU A 240 10.40 -21.50 -10.43
C GLU A 240 10.67 -21.61 -11.94
N GLY A 241 11.77 -22.27 -12.30
CA GLY A 241 12.23 -22.32 -13.68
C GLY A 241 12.58 -20.92 -14.20
N ASP A 242 11.86 -20.45 -15.21
CA ASP A 242 12.02 -19.10 -15.79
C ASP A 242 11.11 -18.05 -15.12
N ARG A 243 10.30 -18.42 -14.12
CA ARG A 243 9.37 -17.50 -13.45
C ARG A 243 9.95 -17.00 -12.14
N ILE A 244 9.93 -15.69 -11.95
CA ILE A 244 10.42 -15.00 -10.76
C ILE A 244 9.25 -14.26 -10.10
N PHE A 245 9.02 -14.56 -8.83
CA PHE A 245 7.89 -14.04 -8.05
C PHE A 245 8.42 -13.20 -6.87
N PRO A 246 7.79 -12.05 -6.55
CA PRO A 246 7.90 -11.50 -5.21
C PRO A 246 7.40 -12.54 -4.21
N LYS A 247 8.13 -12.72 -3.10
CA LYS A 247 7.76 -13.71 -2.07
C LYS A 247 6.31 -13.55 -1.60
N ARG A 248 5.86 -12.30 -1.36
CA ARG A 248 4.48 -12.03 -0.91
C ARG A 248 3.41 -12.52 -1.89
N LEU A 249 3.64 -12.39 -3.20
CA LEU A 249 2.66 -12.76 -4.21
C LEU A 249 2.61 -14.27 -4.39
N TYR A 250 3.78 -14.92 -4.37
CA TYR A 250 3.86 -16.37 -4.38
C TYR A 250 3.14 -16.99 -3.17
N ASP A 251 3.37 -16.43 -1.98
CA ASP A 251 2.72 -16.89 -0.75
C ASP A 251 1.21 -16.63 -0.76
N ALA A 252 0.79 -15.46 -1.26
CA ALA A 252 -0.63 -15.15 -1.43
C ALA A 252 -1.31 -16.14 -2.38
N GLU A 253 -0.68 -16.49 -3.51
CA GLU A 253 -1.22 -17.46 -4.47
C GLU A 253 -1.41 -18.85 -3.83
N TRP A 254 -0.40 -19.34 -3.10
CA TRP A 254 -0.49 -20.59 -2.36
C TRP A 254 -1.54 -20.55 -1.24
N GLN A 255 -1.63 -19.44 -0.52
CA GLN A 255 -2.60 -19.25 0.54
C GLN A 255 -4.02 -19.29 -0.02
N ILE A 256 -4.30 -18.57 -1.12
CA ILE A 256 -5.59 -18.58 -1.81
C ILE A 256 -5.93 -20.00 -2.24
N GLY A 257 -5.01 -20.70 -2.91
CA GLY A 257 -5.23 -22.08 -3.36
C GLY A 257 -5.53 -23.04 -2.21
N ARG A 258 -4.80 -22.91 -1.09
CA ARG A 258 -5.03 -23.73 0.11
C ARG A 258 -6.37 -23.43 0.77
N GLN A 259 -6.75 -22.16 0.86
CA GLN A 259 -8.04 -21.76 1.45
C GLN A 259 -9.21 -22.22 0.58
N LEU A 260 -9.14 -22.05 -0.74
CA LEU A 260 -10.16 -22.56 -1.67
C LEU A 260 -10.30 -24.08 -1.60
N LYS A 261 -9.17 -24.80 -1.54
CA LYS A 261 -9.20 -26.24 -1.33
C LYS A 261 -9.84 -26.61 0.00
N GLY A 262 -9.47 -25.90 1.08
CA GLY A 262 -10.05 -26.08 2.40
C GLY A 262 -11.56 -25.85 2.41
N LEU A 263 -12.07 -24.83 1.72
CA LEU A 263 -13.50 -24.55 1.58
C LEU A 263 -14.21 -25.61 0.72
N ALA A 264 -13.58 -26.09 -0.35
CA ALA A 264 -14.16 -27.12 -1.21
C ALA A 264 -14.20 -28.51 -0.56
N GLU A 265 -13.28 -28.79 0.37
CA GLU A 265 -13.20 -30.05 1.13
C GLU A 265 -13.88 -29.96 2.50
N ALA A 266 -14.13 -28.75 3.00
CA ALA A 266 -14.96 -28.52 4.17
C ALA A 266 -16.39 -28.94 3.83
N ASP A 267 -16.93 -29.81 4.68
CA ASP A 267 -18.27 -30.39 4.60
C ASP A 267 -18.53 -31.55 3.63
N ALA A 268 -17.76 -32.63 3.82
CA ALA A 268 -18.30 -33.98 3.67
C ALA A 268 -19.30 -34.37 4.80
N THR A 269 -19.59 -33.47 5.76
CA THR A 269 -20.30 -33.76 7.01
C THR A 269 -21.54 -32.91 7.30
N ALA A 270 -21.67 -31.70 6.75
CA ALA A 270 -22.94 -30.99 6.78
C ALA A 270 -23.95 -31.69 5.88
N THR A 271 -25.16 -31.90 6.38
CA THR A 271 -26.30 -32.33 5.56
C THR A 271 -26.61 -31.23 4.57
N GLU A 272 -26.05 -31.34 3.36
CA GLU A 272 -26.48 -30.53 2.22
C GLU A 272 -27.98 -30.75 1.99
N PRO A 273 -28.76 -29.68 1.74
CA PRO A 273 -30.18 -29.82 1.50
C PRO A 273 -30.41 -30.71 0.26
N GLU A 274 -31.36 -31.64 0.37
CA GLU A 274 -31.66 -32.55 -0.73
C GLU A 274 -32.17 -31.76 -1.94
N LEU A 275 -31.81 -32.20 -3.15
CA LEU A 275 -32.24 -31.55 -4.40
C LEU A 275 -33.76 -31.30 -4.45
N ALA A 276 -34.56 -32.26 -3.97
CA ALA A 276 -36.01 -32.16 -3.94
C ALA A 276 -36.51 -31.04 -3.00
N GLU A 277 -35.80 -30.82 -1.88
CA GLU A 277 -36.10 -29.75 -0.94
C GLU A 277 -35.77 -28.39 -1.52
N ILE A 278 -34.58 -28.23 -2.12
CA ILE A 278 -34.18 -27.00 -2.80
C ILE A 278 -35.17 -26.65 -3.92
N GLU A 279 -35.53 -27.62 -4.77
CA GLU A 279 -36.47 -27.39 -5.87
C GLU A 279 -37.86 -26.98 -5.39
N LYS A 280 -38.36 -27.59 -4.31
CA LYS A 280 -39.65 -27.25 -3.70
C LYS A 280 -39.61 -25.84 -3.11
N THR A 281 -38.55 -25.49 -2.40
CA THR A 281 -38.38 -24.17 -1.80
C THR A 281 -38.24 -23.08 -2.86
N LEU A 282 -37.49 -23.34 -3.92
CA LEU A 282 -37.35 -22.43 -5.05
C LEU A 282 -38.70 -22.18 -5.75
N ALA A 283 -39.51 -23.22 -5.97
CA ALA A 283 -40.85 -23.06 -6.56
C ALA A 283 -41.77 -22.17 -5.68
N ALA A 284 -41.62 -22.26 -4.35
CA ALA A 284 -42.34 -21.38 -3.44
C ALA A 284 -41.82 -19.92 -3.49
N VAL A 285 -40.51 -19.72 -3.66
CA VAL A 285 -39.91 -18.39 -3.91
C VAL A 285 -40.41 -17.79 -5.23
N GLU A 286 -40.52 -18.59 -6.30
CA GLU A 286 -41.09 -18.15 -7.59
C GLU A 286 -42.54 -17.68 -7.44
N ALA A 287 -43.35 -18.41 -6.65
CA ALA A 287 -44.74 -18.04 -6.38
C ALA A 287 -44.86 -16.73 -5.57
N ASP A 288 -44.01 -16.54 -4.56
CA ASP A 288 -44.05 -15.36 -3.69
C ASP A 288 -43.53 -14.09 -4.38
N THR A 289 -42.54 -14.23 -5.25
CA THR A 289 -41.90 -13.10 -5.96
C THR A 289 -42.52 -12.80 -7.32
N GLY A 290 -43.24 -13.75 -7.92
CA GLY A 290 -43.75 -13.67 -9.29
C GLY A 290 -42.66 -13.75 -10.36
N ILE A 291 -41.44 -14.14 -10.00
CA ILE A 291 -40.31 -14.32 -10.91
C ILE A 291 -40.31 -15.77 -11.39
N ALA A 292 -40.24 -15.97 -12.71
CA ALA A 292 -40.07 -17.29 -13.31
C ALA A 292 -38.60 -17.44 -13.77
N TYR A 293 -37.89 -18.42 -13.21
CA TYR A 293 -36.51 -18.71 -13.62
C TYR A 293 -36.49 -19.64 -14.82
N ASP A 294 -35.58 -19.39 -15.77
CA ASP A 294 -35.33 -20.34 -16.84
C ASP A 294 -34.53 -21.56 -16.32
N ALA A 295 -34.40 -22.60 -17.16
CA ALA A 295 -33.72 -23.84 -16.77
C ALA A 295 -32.24 -23.63 -16.36
N THR A 296 -31.55 -22.65 -16.94
CA THR A 296 -30.14 -22.35 -16.65
C THR A 296 -30.03 -21.60 -15.32
N GLN A 297 -30.91 -20.62 -15.09
CA GLN A 297 -31.00 -19.89 -13.84
C GLN A 297 -31.39 -20.81 -12.68
N ARG A 298 -32.39 -21.68 -12.87
CA ARG A 298 -32.80 -22.70 -11.90
C ARG A 298 -31.65 -23.61 -11.54
N LYS A 299 -30.92 -24.11 -12.54
CA LYS A 299 -29.72 -24.93 -12.34
C LYS A 299 -28.64 -24.17 -11.56
N ALA A 300 -28.42 -22.89 -11.85
CA ALA A 300 -27.45 -22.07 -11.12
C ALA A 300 -27.81 -21.91 -9.65
N ILE A 301 -29.08 -21.61 -9.33
CA ILE A 301 -29.57 -21.49 -7.95
C ILE A 301 -29.37 -22.81 -7.19
N VAL A 302 -29.80 -23.92 -7.78
CA VAL A 302 -29.64 -25.25 -7.19
C VAL A 302 -28.17 -25.59 -6.95
N THR A 303 -27.32 -25.38 -7.96
CA THR A 303 -25.88 -25.69 -7.84
C THR A 303 -25.21 -24.84 -6.77
N ALA A 304 -25.57 -23.56 -6.66
CA ALA A 304 -25.05 -22.65 -5.65
C ALA A 304 -25.37 -23.10 -4.22
N LEU A 305 -26.56 -23.68 -4.01
CA LEU A 305 -27.01 -24.16 -2.69
C LEU A 305 -26.51 -25.56 -2.35
N GLN A 306 -25.91 -26.27 -3.31
CA GLN A 306 -25.31 -27.60 -3.15
C GLN A 306 -23.78 -27.58 -3.22
N SER A 307 -23.17 -26.39 -3.26
CA SER A 307 -21.71 -26.26 -3.38
C SER A 307 -21.21 -25.29 -2.32
N PRO A 308 -20.13 -25.60 -1.59
CA PRO A 308 -19.53 -24.67 -0.64
C PRO A 308 -18.92 -23.44 -1.34
N ILE A 309 -18.49 -23.61 -2.60
CA ILE A 309 -18.02 -22.52 -3.47
C ILE A 309 -18.72 -22.64 -4.82
N PHE A 310 -19.28 -21.53 -5.30
CA PHE A 310 -19.94 -21.44 -6.59
C PHE A 310 -19.56 -20.17 -7.33
N LEU A 311 -19.27 -20.30 -8.63
CA LEU A 311 -18.98 -19.16 -9.51
C LEU A 311 -20.09 -18.99 -10.54
N LEU A 312 -20.77 -17.84 -10.48
CA LEU A 312 -21.81 -17.47 -11.44
C LEU A 312 -21.25 -16.52 -12.52
N THR A 313 -20.96 -17.07 -13.70
CA THR A 313 -20.51 -16.26 -14.85
C THR A 313 -21.67 -15.97 -15.80
N GLY A 314 -21.70 -14.77 -16.40
CA GLY A 314 -22.68 -14.43 -17.43
C GLY A 314 -22.45 -13.04 -18.01
N GLY A 315 -22.85 -12.81 -19.25
CA GLY A 315 -22.74 -11.50 -19.90
C GLY A 315 -23.65 -10.42 -19.29
N PRO A 316 -23.59 -9.18 -19.80
CA PRO A 316 -24.58 -8.15 -19.46
C PRO A 316 -26.00 -8.61 -19.81
N GLY A 317 -26.96 -8.37 -18.91
CA GLY A 317 -28.38 -8.65 -19.17
C GLY A 317 -28.81 -10.12 -19.03
N THR A 318 -27.93 -11.04 -18.62
CA THR A 318 -28.28 -12.47 -18.44
C THR A 318 -29.01 -12.79 -17.13
N GLY A 319 -29.53 -11.78 -16.43
CA GLY A 319 -30.29 -11.97 -15.19
C GLY A 319 -29.47 -12.42 -13.97
N LYS A 320 -28.14 -12.20 -13.95
CA LYS A 320 -27.27 -12.61 -12.82
C LYS A 320 -27.81 -12.12 -11.47
N THR A 321 -28.19 -10.86 -11.37
CA THR A 321 -28.69 -10.29 -10.12
C THR A 321 -30.06 -10.88 -9.71
N THR A 322 -30.87 -11.31 -10.68
CA THR A 322 -32.11 -12.06 -10.41
C THR A 322 -31.81 -13.45 -9.86
N VAL A 323 -30.81 -14.14 -10.41
CA VAL A 323 -30.31 -15.42 -9.87
C VAL A 323 -29.78 -15.23 -8.44
N THR A 324 -29.03 -14.15 -8.18
CA THR A 324 -28.54 -13.81 -6.85
C THR A 324 -29.67 -13.63 -5.83
N ASP A 325 -30.71 -12.86 -6.15
CA ASP A 325 -31.89 -12.70 -5.29
C ASP A 325 -32.60 -14.05 -5.06
N GLY A 326 -32.69 -14.88 -6.11
CA GLY A 326 -33.20 -16.26 -6.01
C GLY A 326 -32.40 -17.13 -5.05
N ILE A 327 -31.06 -17.07 -5.10
CA ILE A 327 -30.18 -17.79 -4.16
C ILE A 327 -30.42 -17.31 -2.74
N VAL A 328 -30.41 -15.99 -2.50
CA VAL A 328 -30.61 -15.38 -1.17
C VAL A 328 -31.94 -15.81 -0.55
N ARG A 329 -33.05 -15.67 -1.28
CA ARG A 329 -34.39 -16.00 -0.78
C ARG A 329 -34.56 -17.49 -0.53
N THR A 330 -34.03 -18.31 -1.43
CA THR A 330 -34.11 -19.77 -1.31
C THR A 330 -33.27 -20.25 -0.13
N TYR A 331 -32.04 -19.74 0.03
CA TYR A 331 -31.19 -20.00 1.19
C TYR A 331 -31.87 -19.59 2.50
N ALA A 332 -32.38 -18.36 2.58
CA ALA A 332 -33.07 -17.88 3.78
C ALA A 332 -34.23 -18.78 4.19
N ARG A 333 -35.03 -19.24 3.22
CA ARG A 333 -36.16 -20.12 3.47
C ARG A 333 -35.77 -21.55 3.82
N LEU A 334 -34.68 -22.08 3.26
CA LEU A 334 -34.14 -23.41 3.62
C LEU A 334 -33.60 -23.44 5.05
N HIS A 335 -33.11 -22.31 5.55
CA HIS A 335 -32.50 -22.21 6.88
C HIS A 335 -33.39 -21.50 7.91
N ASP A 336 -34.69 -21.32 7.62
CA ASP A 336 -35.67 -20.63 8.48
C ASP A 336 -35.21 -19.23 8.94
N LEU A 337 -34.51 -18.51 8.07
CA LEU A 337 -33.98 -17.17 8.32
C LEU A 337 -34.98 -16.09 7.90
N SER A 338 -35.14 -15.08 8.76
CA SER A 338 -35.88 -13.87 8.40
C SER A 338 -35.03 -12.97 7.51
N LEU A 339 -35.62 -12.35 6.49
CA LEU A 339 -34.96 -11.30 5.71
C LEU A 339 -35.17 -9.90 6.33
N ASP A 340 -35.87 -9.83 7.46
CA ASP A 340 -36.07 -8.61 8.24
C ASP A 340 -34.90 -8.41 9.21
N LEU A 341 -34.08 -7.40 8.91
CA LEU A 341 -32.84 -7.10 9.64
C LEU A 341 -33.09 -6.70 11.10
N ASP A 342 -34.28 -6.17 11.42
CA ASP A 342 -34.62 -5.71 12.77
C ASP A 342 -34.76 -6.88 13.76
N GLN A 343 -34.81 -8.12 13.25
CA GLN A 343 -34.86 -9.34 14.06
C GLN A 343 -33.48 -9.85 14.48
N TYR A 344 -32.40 -9.25 13.95
CA TYR A 344 -31.02 -9.65 14.23
C TYR A 344 -30.37 -8.67 15.20
N THR A 345 -29.48 -9.19 16.05
CA THR A 345 -28.76 -8.40 17.06
C THR A 345 -27.25 -8.46 16.83
N THR A 346 -26.48 -7.73 17.62
CA THR A 346 -25.01 -7.81 17.55
C THR A 346 -24.49 -9.20 17.96
N ASP A 347 -25.18 -9.88 18.89
CA ASP A 347 -24.79 -11.21 19.37
C ASP A 347 -25.26 -12.33 18.42
N GLU A 348 -26.31 -12.08 17.64
CA GLU A 348 -26.84 -12.98 16.61
C GLU A 348 -26.86 -12.26 15.25
N PRO A 349 -25.71 -12.18 14.56
CA PRO A 349 -25.59 -11.41 13.33
C PRO A 349 -26.36 -12.04 12.17
N PHE A 350 -26.82 -11.19 11.25
CA PHE A 350 -27.48 -11.62 10.02
C PHE A 350 -26.53 -12.49 9.17
N PRO A 351 -26.90 -13.75 8.84
CA PRO A 351 -25.97 -14.73 8.26
C PRO A 351 -25.85 -14.65 6.73
N ILE A 352 -26.45 -13.65 6.07
CA ILE A 352 -26.30 -13.43 4.63
C ILE A 352 -25.51 -12.14 4.39
N MET A 353 -24.32 -12.28 3.83
CA MET A 353 -23.40 -11.19 3.57
C MET A 353 -23.33 -10.91 2.08
N LEU A 354 -23.57 -9.66 1.70
CA LEU A 354 -23.49 -9.20 0.32
C LEU A 354 -22.37 -8.17 0.18
N ALA A 355 -21.43 -8.45 -0.71
CA ALA A 355 -20.30 -7.56 -0.97
C ALA A 355 -20.00 -7.39 -2.45
N ALA A 356 -19.27 -6.33 -2.79
CA ALA A 356 -18.68 -6.13 -4.10
C ALA A 356 -17.38 -5.33 -4.00
N PRO A 357 -16.49 -5.33 -5.01
CA PRO A 357 -15.26 -4.54 -4.98
C PRO A 357 -15.51 -3.03 -4.91
N THR A 358 -16.62 -2.55 -5.52
CA THR A 358 -16.93 -1.11 -5.60
C THR A 358 -18.27 -0.77 -4.94
N GLY A 359 -18.38 0.46 -4.40
CA GLY A 359 -19.62 0.92 -3.77
C GLY A 359 -20.81 1.01 -4.74
N ARG A 360 -20.56 1.23 -6.04
CA ARG A 360 -21.62 1.23 -7.06
C ARG A 360 -22.20 -0.17 -7.28
N ALA A 361 -21.35 -1.18 -7.36
CA ALA A 361 -21.78 -2.58 -7.48
C ALA A 361 -22.52 -3.02 -6.21
N ALA A 362 -21.99 -2.70 -5.03
CA ALA A 362 -22.64 -2.96 -3.75
C ALA A 362 -24.04 -2.33 -3.67
N LYS A 363 -24.20 -1.08 -4.13
CA LYS A 363 -25.52 -0.43 -4.17
C LYS A 363 -26.51 -1.18 -5.07
N ARG A 364 -26.06 -1.67 -6.23
CA ARG A 364 -26.90 -2.38 -7.19
C ARG A 364 -27.41 -3.72 -6.67
N ILE A 365 -26.54 -4.52 -6.05
CA ILE A 365 -26.95 -5.78 -5.43
C ILE A 365 -27.89 -5.53 -4.25
N SER A 366 -27.66 -4.46 -3.48
CA SER A 366 -28.57 -4.04 -2.40
C SER A 366 -29.95 -3.65 -2.92
N GLU A 367 -30.03 -2.86 -4.00
CA GLU A 367 -31.31 -2.49 -4.63
C GLU A 367 -32.08 -3.71 -5.18
N THR A 368 -31.37 -4.74 -5.65
CA THR A 368 -32.01 -5.92 -6.23
C THR A 368 -32.47 -6.92 -5.17
N THR A 369 -31.64 -7.18 -4.16
CA THR A 369 -31.93 -8.12 -3.07
C THR A 369 -32.76 -7.50 -1.94
N GLN A 370 -32.85 -6.17 -1.90
CA GLN A 370 -33.41 -5.41 -0.77
C GLN A 370 -32.71 -5.68 0.57
N LEU A 371 -31.46 -6.14 0.51
CA LEU A 371 -30.60 -6.41 1.66
C LEU A 371 -29.40 -5.46 1.68
N PRO A 372 -28.79 -5.22 2.86
CA PRO A 372 -27.64 -4.36 2.96
C PRO A 372 -26.45 -5.03 2.27
N ALA A 373 -25.76 -4.27 1.43
CA ALA A 373 -24.51 -4.70 0.82
C ALA A 373 -23.44 -3.62 0.99
N SER A 374 -22.18 -4.05 1.03
CA SER A 374 -21.05 -3.16 1.27
C SER A 374 -19.88 -3.46 0.34
N THR A 375 -18.82 -2.65 0.39
CA THR A 375 -17.59 -3.02 -0.29
C THR A 375 -16.89 -4.16 0.45
N ILE A 376 -16.11 -4.99 -0.23
CA ILE A 376 -15.30 -6.05 0.41
C ILE A 376 -14.45 -5.46 1.56
N HIS A 377 -13.84 -4.30 1.34
CA HIS A 377 -13.08 -3.57 2.37
C HIS A 377 -13.92 -3.24 3.60
N ARG A 378 -15.13 -2.70 3.42
CA ARG A 378 -16.02 -2.34 4.54
C ARG A 378 -16.52 -3.58 5.27
N LEU A 379 -16.84 -4.66 4.54
CA LEU A 379 -17.25 -5.94 5.13
C LEU A 379 -16.15 -6.51 6.03
N LEU A 380 -14.90 -6.46 5.56
CA LEU A 380 -13.74 -6.95 6.29
C LEU A 380 -13.21 -5.98 7.35
N GLY A 381 -13.80 -4.80 7.51
CA GLY A 381 -13.33 -3.78 8.47
C GLY A 381 -12.01 -3.10 8.07
N LEU A 382 -11.58 -3.23 6.81
CA LEU A 382 -10.33 -2.67 6.31
C LEU A 382 -10.51 -1.17 6.03
N GLY A 383 -10.00 -0.34 6.94
CA GLY A 383 -9.95 1.12 6.80
C GLY A 383 -8.80 1.58 5.90
N VAL A 384 -8.95 2.77 5.30
CA VAL A 384 -7.91 3.40 4.45
C VAL A 384 -6.69 3.86 5.27
N ASP A 385 -6.86 4.06 6.58
CA ASP A 385 -5.87 4.66 7.50
C ASP A 385 -5.37 3.72 8.61
N THR A 386 -5.78 2.44 8.62
CA THR A 386 -5.36 1.47 9.63
C THR A 386 -4.23 0.60 9.10
N GLN A 387 -3.04 0.71 9.72
CA GLN A 387 -1.89 -0.16 9.43
C GLN A 387 -2.11 -1.62 9.88
N GLU A 388 -3.18 -1.90 10.63
CA GLU A 388 -3.57 -3.25 10.99
C GLU A 388 -4.52 -3.84 9.93
N PHE A 389 -3.95 -4.67 9.06
CA PHE A 389 -4.68 -5.52 8.11
C PHE A 389 -5.19 -6.81 8.79
N ALA A 390 -5.82 -6.69 9.96
CA ALA A 390 -6.52 -7.82 10.57
C ALA A 390 -7.98 -7.76 10.11
N PRO A 391 -8.40 -8.56 9.10
CA PRO A 391 -9.79 -8.57 8.68
C PRO A 391 -10.68 -9.09 9.82
N ASN A 392 -11.88 -8.53 9.93
CA ASN A 392 -12.89 -9.06 10.84
C ASN A 392 -13.23 -10.51 10.50
N GLU A 393 -13.45 -11.34 11.51
CA GLU A 393 -14.09 -12.65 11.31
C GLU A 393 -15.52 -12.43 10.81
N LEU A 394 -15.89 -13.16 9.76
CA LEU A 394 -17.22 -13.10 9.18
C LEU A 394 -18.15 -14.09 9.89
N PRO A 395 -19.44 -13.76 10.07
CA PRO A 395 -20.41 -14.72 10.59
C PRO A 395 -20.54 -15.93 9.68
N ASN A 396 -20.86 -17.08 10.26
CA ASN A 396 -21.15 -18.30 9.48
C ASN A 396 -22.44 -18.10 8.68
N GLY A 397 -22.43 -18.47 7.40
CA GLY A 397 -23.59 -18.41 6.53
C GLY A 397 -23.25 -18.22 5.06
N LEU A 398 -24.06 -17.46 4.34
CA LEU A 398 -23.94 -17.26 2.90
C LEU A 398 -23.20 -15.94 2.60
N LEU A 399 -22.06 -16.03 1.92
CA LEU A 399 -21.33 -14.88 1.39
C LEU A 399 -21.49 -14.80 -0.14
N ILE A 400 -21.98 -13.67 -0.64
CA ILE A 400 -22.06 -13.39 -2.07
C ILE A 400 -21.18 -12.18 -2.39
N ILE A 401 -20.29 -12.37 -3.36
CA ILE A 401 -19.45 -11.30 -3.91
C ILE A 401 -19.83 -11.06 -5.37
N ASP A 402 -20.32 -9.86 -5.70
CA ASP A 402 -20.67 -9.46 -7.08
C ASP A 402 -19.54 -8.66 -7.73
N GLU A 403 -19.47 -8.70 -9.07
CA GLU A 403 -18.44 -8.05 -9.90
C GLU A 403 -17.00 -8.47 -9.54
N MET A 404 -16.78 -9.78 -9.33
CA MET A 404 -15.45 -10.41 -9.16
C MET A 404 -14.64 -10.50 -10.46
#